data_AF-A0A1D6MLU8-F1
#
_entry.id   AF-A0A1D6MLU8-F1
#
_cell.length_a   1.000
_cell.length_b   1.000
_cell.length_c   1.000
_cell.angle_alpha   90.00
_cell.angle_beta   90.00
_cell.angle_gamma   90.00
#
_symmetry.space_group_name_H-M   'P 1'
#
loop_
_entity.id
_entity.type
_entity.pdbx_description
1 polymer ?
#
loop_
_entity_poly.entity_id
_entity_poly.type
_entity_poly.pdbx_seq_one_letter_code
_entity_poly.pdbx_strand_id
1 'polypeptide(L)'
;MALVPSSLLLFLVSSSVWVALSLPLPVAAAHGGQAGGQRCSPFLCGNVSIAFPFGLIPDGAAQTSCGAGFGFQVRCYDAIPHLGFSQSEINLKILSIFYHNRSLLLADRPWFTYFNRTSTKGCRIPTANTSSRLAPPLSVSSDNQNLIFYNCTKPPSPFEGLVATTCHDNTFVRAADGRRSDESGDYVLEGCTATKVPVLGVSGKVES
;
A
#
# COMPACT_ATOMS: atom_id res chain seq x y z
N MET A 1 -25.71 -51.95 -43.74
CA MET A 1 -25.44 -50.86 -44.69
C MET A 1 -24.52 -49.86 -44.02
N ALA A 2 -23.38 -49.62 -44.67
CA ALA A 2 -22.41 -48.53 -44.52
C ALA A 2 -22.12 -47.96 -43.11
N LEU A 3 -20.94 -48.35 -42.58
CA LEU A 3 -20.15 -47.54 -41.65
C LEU A 3 -19.63 -46.29 -42.37
N VAL A 4 -19.72 -45.13 -41.72
CA VAL A 4 -18.93 -43.93 -42.06
C VAL A 4 -17.87 -43.79 -40.97
N PRO A 5 -16.57 -43.97 -41.25
CA PRO A 5 -15.52 -43.76 -40.27
C PRO A 5 -15.07 -42.30 -40.25
N SER A 6 -14.81 -41.86 -39.02
CA SER A 6 -14.18 -40.62 -38.62
C SER A 6 -12.83 -40.41 -39.32
N SER A 7 -12.60 -39.20 -39.83
CA SER A 7 -11.35 -38.77 -40.47
C SER A 7 -10.26 -38.58 -39.41
N LEU A 8 -9.34 -39.54 -39.31
CA LEU A 8 -8.06 -39.38 -38.61
C LEU A 8 -6.99 -38.96 -39.62
N LEU A 9 -6.67 -37.67 -39.64
CA LEU A 9 -5.53 -37.10 -40.37
C LEU A 9 -4.22 -37.54 -39.68
N LEU A 10 -3.53 -38.54 -40.24
CA LEU A 10 -2.15 -38.86 -39.91
C LEU A 10 -1.21 -37.91 -40.68
N PHE A 11 -0.74 -36.85 -40.02
CA PHE A 11 0.39 -36.07 -40.52
C PHE A 11 1.71 -36.69 -40.04
N LEU A 12 2.38 -37.40 -40.95
CA LEU A 12 3.77 -37.82 -40.80
C LEU A 12 4.67 -36.58 -40.84
N VAL A 13 5.12 -36.09 -39.67
CA VAL A 13 6.18 -35.08 -39.60
C VAL A 13 7.52 -35.80 -39.57
N SER A 14 8.16 -35.85 -40.73
CA SER A 14 9.53 -36.33 -40.94
C SER A 14 10.51 -35.54 -40.09
N SER A 15 11.18 -36.20 -39.14
CA SER A 15 12.30 -35.65 -38.37
C SER A 15 13.61 -35.95 -39.10
N SER A 16 14.10 -35.01 -39.90
CA SER A 16 15.51 -34.98 -40.32
C SER A 16 16.21 -33.82 -39.62
N VAL A 17 17.02 -34.21 -38.63
CA VAL A 17 17.94 -33.42 -37.83
C VAL A 17 18.89 -32.62 -38.73
N TRP A 18 18.86 -31.30 -38.62
CA TRP A 18 19.95 -30.41 -39.06
C TRP A 18 20.59 -29.83 -37.80
N VAL A 19 21.67 -30.47 -37.32
CA VAL A 19 22.55 -29.86 -36.31
C VAL A 19 23.36 -28.76 -37.02
N ALA A 20 22.89 -27.52 -36.95
CA ALA A 20 23.71 -26.37 -37.29
C ALA A 20 24.74 -26.16 -36.18
N LEU A 21 25.99 -26.54 -36.45
CA LEU A 21 27.16 -26.26 -35.62
C LEU A 21 27.34 -24.74 -35.52
N SER A 22 26.83 -24.15 -34.46
CA SER A 22 26.98 -22.72 -34.18
C SER A 22 28.38 -22.51 -33.57
N LEU A 23 29.31 -21.95 -34.34
CA LEU A 23 30.57 -21.44 -33.79
C LEU A 23 30.24 -20.32 -32.78
N PRO A 24 30.80 -20.34 -31.55
CA PRO A 24 30.66 -19.21 -30.65
C PRO A 24 31.46 -18.04 -31.22
N LEU A 25 30.79 -16.94 -31.58
CA LEU A 25 31.47 -15.66 -31.75
C LEU A 25 32.21 -15.33 -30.45
N PRO A 26 33.41 -14.73 -30.50
CA PRO A 26 34.08 -14.28 -29.29
C PRO A 26 33.20 -13.20 -28.65
N VAL A 27 32.59 -13.55 -27.51
CA VAL A 27 32.01 -12.58 -26.61
C VAL A 27 33.17 -11.68 -26.20
N ALA A 28 33.17 -10.44 -26.70
CA ALA A 28 34.06 -9.42 -26.17
C ALA A 28 33.91 -9.46 -24.65
N ALA A 29 35.02 -9.66 -23.94
CA ALA A 29 35.06 -9.64 -22.50
C ALA A 29 34.61 -8.25 -22.03
N ALA A 30 33.30 -8.10 -21.83
CA ALA A 30 32.75 -7.06 -20.99
C ALA A 30 33.35 -7.29 -19.62
N HIS A 31 34.26 -6.38 -19.25
CA HIS A 31 34.82 -6.30 -17.93
C HIS A 31 33.72 -6.47 -16.89
N GLY A 32 34.00 -7.35 -15.94
CA GLY A 32 33.05 -7.77 -14.94
C GLY A 32 32.39 -6.60 -14.21
N GLY A 33 31.09 -6.80 -13.92
CA GLY A 33 30.46 -6.31 -12.72
C GLY A 33 30.33 -4.81 -12.58
N GLN A 34 29.33 -4.24 -13.26
CA GLN A 34 28.51 -3.17 -12.68
C GLN A 34 27.16 -3.13 -13.40
N ALA A 35 26.19 -3.90 -12.89
CA ALA A 35 24.78 -3.56 -13.06
C ALA A 35 24.49 -2.30 -12.22
N GLY A 36 25.10 -1.19 -12.62
CA GLY A 36 25.00 0.12 -11.98
C GLY A 36 23.99 0.96 -12.72
N GLY A 37 22.70 0.64 -12.61
CA GLY A 37 21.69 1.68 -12.77
C GLY A 37 22.05 2.77 -11.76
N GLN A 38 22.29 4.00 -12.23
CA GLN A 38 22.80 5.10 -11.44
C GLN A 38 21.95 5.25 -10.18
N ARG A 39 22.42 4.69 -9.06
CA ARG A 39 21.72 4.77 -7.79
C ARG A 39 21.69 6.24 -7.46
N CYS A 40 20.51 6.81 -7.47
CA CYS A 40 20.37 8.23 -7.23
C CYS A 40 20.93 8.54 -5.85
N SER A 41 21.66 9.64 -5.76
CA SER A 41 22.12 10.13 -4.49
C SER A 41 20.90 10.37 -3.58
N PRO A 42 20.93 9.93 -2.32
CA PRO A 42 19.90 10.27 -1.36
C PRO A 42 19.66 11.78 -1.28
N PHE A 43 18.42 12.18 -1.05
CA PHE A 43 18.00 13.58 -0.93
C PHE A 43 17.14 13.78 0.31
N LEU A 44 17.19 14.98 0.89
CA LEU A 44 16.39 15.35 2.07
C LEU A 44 15.11 16.08 1.67
N CYS A 45 13.95 15.50 1.97
CA CYS A 45 12.67 16.19 1.93
C CYS A 45 12.26 16.55 3.36
N GLY A 46 12.47 17.81 3.74
CA GLY A 46 12.36 18.23 5.14
C GLY A 46 13.40 17.51 6.00
N ASN A 47 12.94 16.73 6.98
CA ASN A 47 13.79 15.93 7.86
C ASN A 47 13.90 14.45 7.45
N VAL A 48 13.31 14.05 6.32
CA VAL A 48 13.31 12.65 5.86
C VAL A 48 14.31 12.48 4.71
N SER A 49 15.28 11.59 4.90
CA SER A 49 16.20 11.17 3.84
C SER A 49 15.52 10.15 2.93
N ILE A 50 15.42 10.48 1.64
CA ILE A 50 14.82 9.64 0.60
C ILE A 50 15.92 9.09 -0.29
N ALA A 51 15.97 7.77 -0.37
CA ALA A 51 16.91 6.96 -1.13
C ALA A 51 16.19 5.73 -1.72
N PHE A 52 16.92 4.95 -2.51
CA PHE A 52 16.45 3.64 -3.02
C PHE A 52 15.82 2.79 -1.90
N PRO A 53 14.65 2.15 -2.10
CA PRO A 53 13.99 1.87 -3.39
C PRO A 53 12.96 2.90 -3.85
N PHE A 54 12.89 4.08 -3.24
CA PHE A 54 11.90 5.10 -3.62
C PHE A 54 12.32 5.85 -4.88
N GLY A 55 11.42 5.96 -5.85
CA GLY A 55 11.55 6.86 -6.98
C GLY A 55 11.27 8.30 -6.58
N LEU A 56 12.05 9.25 -7.09
CA LEU A 56 12.03 10.64 -6.64
C LEU A 56 11.30 11.55 -7.63
N ILE A 57 10.37 12.35 -7.12
CA ILE A 57 9.74 13.45 -7.86
C ILE A 57 9.89 14.73 -7.02
N PRO A 58 10.96 15.51 -7.25
CA PRO A 58 11.15 16.82 -6.63
C PRO A 58 9.99 17.77 -6.94
N ASP A 59 9.84 18.80 -6.12
CA ASP A 59 8.80 19.81 -6.31
C ASP A 59 8.93 20.50 -7.68
N GLY A 60 7.80 20.68 -8.36
CA GLY A 60 7.74 21.31 -9.69
C GLY A 60 8.41 20.55 -10.84
N ALA A 61 9.00 19.37 -10.62
CA ALA A 61 9.69 18.61 -11.65
C ALA A 61 8.77 17.58 -12.35
N ALA A 62 8.90 17.44 -13.67
CA ALA A 62 8.49 16.21 -14.35
C ALA A 62 9.31 15.04 -13.78
N GLN A 63 8.73 13.84 -13.65
CA GLN A 63 9.35 12.68 -12.99
C GLN A 63 10.85 12.60 -13.28
N THR A 64 11.68 12.50 -12.24
CA THR A 64 13.11 12.32 -12.48
C THR A 64 13.35 10.90 -12.97
N SER A 65 14.40 10.71 -13.79
CA SER A 65 14.83 9.37 -14.23
C SER A 65 15.23 8.45 -13.06
N CYS A 66 15.30 8.99 -11.85
CA CYS A 66 15.55 8.28 -10.61
C CYS A 66 14.32 7.46 -10.16
N GLY A 67 14.31 6.17 -10.49
CA GLY A 67 13.26 5.25 -10.02
C GLY A 67 11.98 5.27 -10.85
N ALA A 68 11.99 5.87 -12.04
CA ALA A 68 10.87 5.88 -12.98
C ALA A 68 10.35 4.47 -13.37
N GLY A 69 11.14 3.41 -13.14
CA GLY A 69 10.77 2.02 -13.39
C GLY A 69 10.70 1.12 -12.14
N PHE A 70 10.94 1.64 -10.94
CA PHE A 70 11.05 0.83 -9.72
C PHE A 70 10.16 1.39 -8.60
N GLY A 71 8.97 0.78 -8.41
CA GLY A 71 8.21 0.90 -7.17
C GLY A 71 7.60 2.28 -6.84
N PHE A 72 7.51 2.57 -5.54
CA PHE A 72 6.80 3.73 -5.00
C PHE A 72 7.49 5.05 -5.34
N GLN A 73 6.69 6.07 -5.60
CA GLN A 73 7.15 7.41 -5.90
C GLN A 73 6.99 8.27 -4.66
N VAL A 74 7.99 9.10 -4.35
CA VAL A 74 7.91 10.10 -3.31
C VAL A 74 7.89 11.48 -3.97
N ARG A 75 6.81 12.22 -3.70
CA ARG A 75 6.66 13.62 -4.08
C ARG A 75 6.99 14.49 -2.87
N CYS A 76 7.84 15.49 -3.05
CA CYS A 76 8.15 16.44 -2.00
C CYS A 76 7.47 17.76 -2.31
N TYR A 77 6.52 18.18 -1.47
CA TYR A 77 5.83 19.48 -1.59
C TYR A 77 6.02 20.23 -0.29
N ASP A 78 6.49 21.48 -0.33
CA ASP A 78 6.72 22.31 0.86
C ASP A 78 7.53 21.60 1.96
N ALA A 79 8.57 20.86 1.56
CA ALA A 79 9.40 20.03 2.44
C ALA A 79 8.65 18.88 3.18
N ILE A 80 7.47 18.50 2.70
CA ILE A 80 6.68 17.37 3.21
C ILE A 80 6.75 16.21 2.20
N PRO A 81 7.28 15.03 2.60
CA PRO A 81 7.34 13.87 1.73
C PRO A 81 5.99 13.16 1.69
N HIS A 82 5.47 12.95 0.48
CA HIS A 82 4.24 12.23 0.21
C HIS A 82 4.53 10.97 -0.60
N LEU A 83 4.07 9.83 -0.08
CA LEU A 83 4.10 8.56 -0.78
C LEU A 83 2.96 8.50 -1.80
N GLY A 84 3.31 8.28 -3.07
CA GLY A 84 2.39 8.05 -4.17
C GLY A 84 2.72 6.78 -4.95
N PHE A 85 1.79 6.37 -5.82
CA PHE A 85 1.97 5.26 -6.75
C PHE A 85 1.68 5.75 -8.18
N SER A 86 2.36 5.21 -9.18
CA SER A 86 2.22 5.64 -10.57
C SER A 86 0.80 5.49 -11.15
N GLN A 87 -0.06 4.72 -10.48
CA GLN A 87 -1.44 4.42 -10.90
C GLN A 87 -2.54 4.84 -9.90
N SER A 88 -2.21 5.51 -8.78
CA SER A 88 -3.23 5.96 -7.83
C SER A 88 -2.84 7.21 -7.04
N GLU A 89 -3.83 8.08 -6.77
CA GLU A 89 -3.69 9.30 -5.96
C GLU A 89 -3.61 9.01 -4.45
N ILE A 90 -2.79 8.02 -4.07
CA ILE A 90 -2.45 7.83 -2.66
C ILE A 90 -1.60 9.05 -2.25
N ASN A 91 -2.07 9.78 -1.23
CA ASN A 91 -1.37 10.94 -0.67
C ASN A 91 -1.10 10.68 0.82
N LEU A 92 -0.28 9.68 1.13
CA LEU A 92 0.12 9.39 2.52
C LEU A 92 1.37 10.22 2.85
N LYS A 93 1.35 10.94 3.97
CA LYS A 93 2.53 11.67 4.44
C LYS A 93 3.52 10.68 5.02
N ILE A 94 4.78 10.74 4.59
CA ILE A 94 5.87 9.98 5.19
C ILE A 94 6.34 10.76 6.43
N LEU A 95 6.33 10.11 7.59
CA LEU A 95 6.86 10.67 8.83
C LEU A 95 8.32 10.27 9.04
N SER A 96 8.67 9.03 8.72
CA SER A 96 10.02 8.49 8.89
C SER A 96 10.21 7.25 8.02
N ILE A 97 11.45 6.99 7.60
CA ILE A 97 11.85 5.79 6.86
C ILE A 97 12.97 5.10 7.64
N PHE A 98 12.80 3.81 7.90
CA PHE A 98 13.78 2.97 8.59
C PHE A 98 14.38 1.97 7.61
N TYR A 99 15.43 2.39 6.88
CA TYR A 99 16.06 1.58 5.84
C TYR A 99 16.56 0.23 6.34
N HIS A 100 17.16 0.19 7.54
CA HIS A 100 17.65 -1.06 8.15
C HIS A 100 16.52 -2.07 8.41
N ASN A 101 15.36 -1.57 8.82
CA ASN A 101 14.21 -2.40 9.18
C ASN A 101 13.27 -2.63 7.98
N ARG A 102 13.54 -2.00 6.83
CA ARG A 102 12.67 -1.99 5.64
C ARG A 102 11.24 -1.59 5.96
N SER A 103 11.07 -0.62 6.86
CA SER A 103 9.78 -0.12 7.31
C SER A 103 9.72 1.40 7.20
N LEU A 104 8.51 1.95 7.22
CA LEU A 104 8.28 3.39 7.23
C LEU A 104 7.04 3.73 8.04
N LEU A 105 7.03 4.92 8.60
CA LEU A 105 5.87 5.49 9.28
C LEU A 105 5.13 6.38 8.30
N LEU A 106 3.86 6.03 8.07
CA LEU A 106 2.95 6.78 7.23
C LEU A 106 1.84 7.37 8.08
N ALA A 107 1.52 8.63 7.83
CA ALA A 107 0.29 9.25 8.28
C ALA A 107 -0.66 9.38 7.09
N ASP A 108 -1.89 8.92 7.26
CA ASP A 108 -2.94 9.29 6.31
C ASP A 108 -3.14 10.81 6.31
N ARG A 109 -3.69 11.32 5.20
CA ARG A 109 -4.05 12.74 5.02
C ARG A 109 -4.61 13.33 6.31
N PRO A 110 -4.30 14.61 6.60
CA PRO A 110 -4.48 15.16 7.92
C PRO A 110 -5.86 14.88 8.52
N TRP A 111 -5.84 13.93 9.46
CA TRP A 111 -7.00 13.41 10.18
C TRP A 111 -7.72 14.51 10.97
N PHE A 112 -7.03 15.61 11.28
CA PHE A 112 -7.64 16.79 11.92
C PHE A 112 -8.80 17.38 11.12
N THR A 113 -8.89 17.12 9.81
CA THR A 113 -10.05 17.55 9.00
C THR A 113 -11.25 16.62 9.12
N TYR A 114 -11.04 15.36 9.48
CA TYR A 114 -12.12 14.38 9.62
C TYR A 114 -12.98 14.76 10.81
N PHE A 115 -12.40 14.93 12.00
CA PHE A 115 -13.20 15.16 13.21
C PHE A 115 -13.53 16.63 13.48
N ASN A 116 -13.27 17.50 12.49
CA ASN A 116 -13.49 18.92 12.64
C ASN A 116 -14.84 19.37 12.08
N ARG A 117 -15.77 19.68 12.98
CA ARG A 117 -17.09 20.24 12.68
C ARG A 117 -17.05 21.61 12.00
N THR A 118 -15.98 22.39 12.17
CA THR A 118 -15.81 23.72 11.57
C THR A 118 -15.08 23.69 10.24
N SER A 119 -14.67 22.51 9.75
CA SER A 119 -14.04 22.40 8.44
C SER A 119 -15.03 22.72 7.32
N THR A 120 -14.55 23.31 6.22
CA THR A 120 -15.36 23.57 5.00
C THR A 120 -15.94 22.29 4.38
N LYS A 121 -15.36 21.15 4.73
CA LYS A 121 -15.78 19.82 4.30
C LYS A 121 -16.75 19.16 5.29
N GLY A 122 -17.03 19.79 6.43
CA GLY A 122 -17.77 19.24 7.56
C GLY A 122 -16.96 18.21 8.35
N CYS A 123 -17.56 17.72 9.44
CA CYS A 123 -17.03 16.57 10.17
C CYS A 123 -17.30 15.29 9.37
N ARG A 124 -16.38 14.35 9.36
CA ARG A 124 -16.37 13.09 8.61
C ARG A 124 -15.65 12.03 9.42
N ILE A 125 -16.05 10.78 9.22
CA ILE A 125 -15.28 9.62 9.68
C ILE A 125 -14.61 8.94 8.49
N PRO A 126 -13.54 8.16 8.69
CA PRO A 126 -12.96 7.33 7.64
C PRO A 126 -14.01 6.38 7.05
N THR A 127 -14.06 6.28 5.72
CA THR A 127 -15.01 5.43 4.98
C THR A 127 -14.34 4.34 4.14
N ALA A 128 -13.01 4.33 4.08
CA ALA A 128 -12.24 3.36 3.32
C ALA A 128 -11.10 2.81 4.17
N ASN A 129 -10.84 1.51 4.04
CA ASN A 129 -9.74 0.86 4.75
C ASN A 129 -8.41 1.47 4.33
N THR A 130 -7.56 1.82 5.29
CA THR A 130 -6.26 2.40 4.93
C THR A 130 -5.37 1.38 4.24
N SER A 131 -5.45 0.11 4.64
CA SER A 131 -4.69 -1.00 4.03
C SER A 131 -5.01 -1.22 2.56
N SER A 132 -6.25 -0.96 2.11
CA SER A 132 -6.62 -1.14 0.70
C SER A 132 -6.00 -0.08 -0.22
N ARG A 133 -5.41 0.97 0.36
CA ARG A 133 -4.64 1.98 -0.38
C ARG A 133 -3.17 1.64 -0.47
N LEU A 134 -2.68 0.57 0.17
CA LEU A 134 -1.28 0.16 0.05
C LEU A 134 -1.17 -0.90 -1.04
N ALA A 135 -0.31 -0.66 -2.04
CA ALA A 135 0.04 -1.65 -3.04
C ALA A 135 1.31 -2.41 -2.61
N PRO A 136 1.49 -3.67 -3.01
CA PRO A 136 2.77 -4.36 -2.84
C PRO A 136 3.94 -3.56 -3.43
N PRO A 137 5.14 -3.66 -2.83
CA PRO A 137 5.51 -4.48 -1.68
C PRO A 137 5.18 -3.89 -0.29
N LEU A 138 4.40 -2.81 -0.18
CA LEU A 138 4.02 -2.28 1.12
C LEU A 138 2.85 -3.05 1.73
N SER A 139 2.94 -3.29 3.03
CA SER A 139 1.88 -3.84 3.86
C SER A 139 1.84 -3.11 5.19
N VAL A 140 0.72 -3.24 5.90
CA VAL A 140 0.60 -2.75 7.26
C VAL A 140 1.35 -3.71 8.19
N SER A 141 2.28 -3.19 9.01
CA SER A 141 2.96 -4.01 10.03
C SER A 141 1.94 -4.59 11.02
N SER A 142 2.18 -5.83 11.44
CA SER A 142 1.45 -6.48 12.53
C SER A 142 1.61 -5.77 13.87
N ASP A 143 2.60 -4.89 14.00
CA ASP A 143 2.82 -4.09 15.22
C ASP A 143 1.80 -2.95 15.37
N ASN A 144 1.09 -2.61 14.29
CA ASN A 144 0.03 -1.61 14.33
C ASN A 144 -1.22 -2.19 14.99
N GLN A 145 -1.83 -1.39 15.85
CA GLN A 145 -3.20 -1.64 16.32
C GLN A 145 -4.20 -1.12 15.29
N ASN A 146 -5.47 -1.50 15.41
CA ASN A 146 -6.53 -1.00 14.54
C ASN A 146 -7.57 -0.23 15.33
N LEU A 147 -7.94 0.95 14.83
CA LEU A 147 -9.20 1.60 15.17
C LEU A 147 -10.26 1.19 14.16
N ILE A 148 -11.45 0.84 14.64
CA ILE A 148 -12.59 0.46 13.82
C ILE A 148 -13.63 1.56 13.90
N PHE A 149 -13.90 2.21 12.77
CA PHE A 149 -14.92 3.24 12.64
C PHE A 149 -16.21 2.64 12.09
N TYR A 150 -17.33 3.05 12.67
CA TYR A 150 -18.65 2.56 12.34
C TYR A 150 -19.53 3.70 11.84
N ASN A 151 -20.23 3.43 10.74
CA ASN A 151 -21.32 4.27 10.24
C ASN A 151 -22.59 3.43 10.20
N CYS A 152 -23.54 3.71 11.09
CA CYS A 152 -24.71 2.88 11.31
C CYS A 152 -26.02 3.57 10.90
N THR A 153 -27.01 2.79 10.47
CA THR A 153 -28.36 3.30 10.21
C THR A 153 -29.15 3.58 11.50
N LYS A 154 -28.81 2.89 12.58
CA LYS A 154 -29.38 3.03 13.93
C LYS A 154 -28.27 2.88 14.98
N PRO A 155 -28.44 3.41 16.21
CA PRO A 155 -27.48 3.15 17.28
C PRO A 155 -27.36 1.64 17.54
N PRO A 156 -26.15 1.06 17.59
CA PRO A 156 -25.96 -0.32 17.99
C PRO A 156 -26.24 -0.49 19.49
N SER A 157 -26.40 -1.73 19.92
CA SER A 157 -26.42 -2.04 21.35
C SER A 157 -25.12 -1.55 22.00
N PRO A 158 -25.17 -0.86 23.16
CA PRO A 158 -23.97 -0.48 23.87
C PRO A 158 -23.15 -1.71 24.26
N PHE A 159 -21.85 -1.66 24.04
CA PHE A 159 -20.90 -2.66 24.53
C PHE A 159 -19.56 -1.99 24.85
N GLU A 160 -18.71 -2.70 25.60
CA GLU A 160 -17.45 -2.17 26.12
C GLU A 160 -16.49 -1.71 25.01
N GLY A 161 -15.93 -0.50 25.16
CA GLY A 161 -14.95 0.07 24.24
C GLY A 161 -15.51 0.73 22.98
N LEU A 162 -16.83 0.71 22.75
CA LEU A 162 -17.48 1.47 21.68
C LEU A 162 -17.78 2.91 22.13
N VAL A 163 -17.25 3.89 21.41
CA VAL A 163 -17.38 5.33 21.73
C VAL A 163 -18.02 6.06 20.55
N ALA A 164 -19.01 6.91 20.82
CA ALA A 164 -19.63 7.76 19.80
C ALA A 164 -18.62 8.80 19.27
N THR A 165 -18.63 9.06 17.96
CA THR A 165 -17.81 10.14 17.39
C THR A 165 -18.51 11.49 17.48
N THR A 166 -17.76 12.58 17.31
CA THR A 166 -18.28 13.95 17.37
C THR A 166 -18.93 14.43 16.08
N CYS A 167 -18.88 13.63 15.00
CA CYS A 167 -19.23 14.09 13.66
C CYS A 167 -20.71 13.99 13.31
N HIS A 168 -21.28 12.80 13.48
CA HIS A 168 -22.65 12.52 13.10
C HIS A 168 -23.30 11.59 14.12
N ASP A 169 -24.61 11.65 14.21
CA ASP A 169 -25.37 10.63 14.93
C ASP A 169 -25.08 9.26 14.32
N ASN A 170 -25.14 8.22 15.16
CA ASN A 170 -24.92 6.82 14.78
C ASN A 170 -23.53 6.53 14.17
N THR A 171 -22.53 7.36 14.49
CA THR A 171 -21.13 7.07 14.18
C THR A 171 -20.35 6.73 15.43
N PHE A 172 -19.55 5.67 15.36
CA PHE A 172 -18.84 5.14 16.52
C PHE A 172 -17.40 4.75 16.17
N VAL A 173 -16.56 4.61 17.18
CA VAL A 173 -15.19 4.12 17.06
C VAL A 173 -14.88 3.18 18.22
N ARG A 174 -14.05 2.17 17.96
CA ARG A 174 -13.44 1.36 19.01
C ARG A 174 -12.03 0.94 18.64
N ALA A 175 -11.23 0.61 19.65
CA ALA A 175 -10.01 -0.15 19.43
C ALA A 175 -10.35 -1.61 19.09
N ALA A 176 -9.56 -2.21 18.20
CA ALA A 176 -9.51 -3.66 18.07
C ALA A 176 -9.02 -4.25 19.41
N ASP A 177 -9.62 -5.36 19.82
CA ASP A 177 -9.41 -6.04 21.11
C ASP A 177 -8.06 -6.79 21.22
N GLY A 178 -7.06 -6.41 20.41
CA GLY A 178 -5.72 -7.00 20.43
C GLY A 178 -5.62 -8.45 19.94
N ARG A 179 -6.75 -9.12 19.64
CA ARG A 179 -6.76 -10.42 18.98
C ARG A 179 -6.28 -10.22 17.54
N ARG A 180 -5.21 -10.93 17.15
CA ARG A 180 -4.60 -10.88 15.81
C ARG A 180 -5.71 -11.02 14.77
N SER A 181 -5.98 -9.92 14.09
CA SER A 181 -7.14 -9.66 13.23
C SER A 181 -7.10 -10.37 11.88
N ASP A 182 -6.30 -11.42 11.76
CA ASP A 182 -6.14 -12.20 10.53
C ASP A 182 -7.20 -13.33 10.45
N GLU A 183 -7.88 -13.65 11.56
CA GLU A 183 -8.82 -14.79 11.64
C GLU A 183 -10.29 -14.44 11.90
N SER A 184 -10.69 -13.17 11.91
CA SER A 184 -12.10 -12.85 12.24
C SER A 184 -12.66 -11.69 11.41
N GLY A 185 -13.54 -12.02 10.45
CA GLY A 185 -14.86 -11.40 10.54
C GLY A 185 -15.39 -11.78 11.93
N ASP A 186 -15.65 -10.85 12.84
CA ASP A 186 -16.78 -9.97 12.69
C ASP A 186 -16.55 -8.71 13.52
N TYR A 187 -15.83 -7.74 12.95
CA TYR A 187 -16.04 -6.36 13.39
C TYR A 187 -17.36 -5.81 12.84
N VAL A 188 -18.15 -6.61 12.12
CA VAL A 188 -19.46 -6.20 11.63
C VAL A 188 -20.38 -5.99 12.83
N LEU A 189 -21.07 -4.87 12.80
CA LEU A 189 -22.19 -4.61 13.67
C LEU A 189 -23.42 -4.54 12.77
N GLU A 190 -24.52 -5.14 13.20
CA GLU A 190 -25.75 -5.17 12.41
C GLU A 190 -26.19 -3.74 12.05
N GLY A 191 -26.39 -3.48 10.76
CA GLY A 191 -26.77 -2.16 10.26
C GLY A 191 -25.65 -1.13 10.23
N CYS A 192 -24.39 -1.54 10.40
CA CYS A 192 -23.22 -0.67 10.35
C CYS A 192 -22.22 -1.07 9.28
N THR A 193 -21.68 -0.06 8.58
CA THR A 193 -20.46 -0.22 7.78
C THR A 193 -19.24 0.00 8.69
N ALA A 194 -18.26 -0.89 8.61
CA ALA A 194 -17.03 -0.83 9.39
C ALA A 194 -15.82 -0.45 8.51
N THR A 195 -15.01 0.49 8.99
CA THR A 195 -13.74 0.90 8.37
C THR A 195 -12.58 0.68 9.33
N LYS A 196 -11.56 -0.07 8.90
CA LYS A 196 -10.34 -0.33 9.69
C LYS A 196 -9.27 0.71 9.37
N VAL A 197 -8.74 1.32 10.42
CA VAL A 197 -7.62 2.25 10.34
C VAL A 197 -6.48 1.76 11.23
N PRO A 198 -5.36 1.32 10.64
CA PRO A 198 -4.16 1.01 11.38
C PRO A 198 -3.61 2.28 12.03
N VAL A 199 -3.26 2.16 13.30
CA VAL A 199 -2.61 3.20 14.10
C VAL A 199 -1.40 2.61 14.78
N LEU A 200 -0.41 3.46 15.08
CA LEU A 200 0.71 3.05 15.91
C LEU A 200 0.18 2.63 17.27
N GLY A 201 0.47 1.39 17.66
CA GLY A 201 0.11 0.89 18.98
C GLY A 201 0.88 1.65 20.05
N VAL A 202 0.16 2.38 20.90
CA VAL A 202 0.71 2.89 22.16
C VAL A 202 0.26 1.95 23.26
N SER A 203 1.21 1.37 24.00
CA SER A 203 0.90 0.71 25.26
C SER A 203 0.59 1.80 26.27
N GLY A 204 -0.69 2.20 26.36
CA GLY A 204 -1.18 3.07 27.41
C GLY A 204 -1.45 2.23 28.64
N LYS A 205 -0.70 2.45 29.73
CA LYS A 205 -1.11 2.01 31.05
C LYS A 205 -2.24 2.94 31.47
N VAL A 206 -3.46 2.41 31.60
CA VAL A 206 -4.56 3.16 32.21
C VAL A 206 -4.27 3.18 33.70
N GLU A 207 -3.84 4.31 34.23
CA GLU A 207 -3.91 4.56 35.66
C GLU A 207 -5.36 4.94 35.97
N SER A 208 -6.08 3.98 36.53
CA SER A 208 -7.42 4.14 37.10
C SER A 208 -7.35 4.74 38.49
#